data_AF-A0A956VJM9-F1
#
_entry.id   AF-A0A956VJM9-F1
#
_cell.length_a   1.000
_cell.length_b   1.000
_cell.length_c   1.000
_cell.angle_alpha   90.00
_cell.angle_beta   90.00
_cell.angle_gamma   90.00
#
_symmetry.space_group_name_H-M   'P 1'
#
loop_
_entity.id
_entity.type
_entity.pdbx_description
1 polymer ?
#
loop_
_entity_poly.entity_id
_entity_poly.type
_entity_poly.pdbx_seq_one_letter_code
_entity_poly.pdbx_strand_id
1 'polypeptide(L)' 'MPRPRCLWCTETPYQEAAVLKWRDEERERLTVPLCRKHLIRLKDAGPAGRVQKGWSYKLGWW' A
#
# COMPACT_ATOMS: atom_id res chain seq x y z
N MET A 1 -4.37 -23.20 1.96
CA MET A 1 -3.96 -21.93 1.35
C MET A 1 -3.95 -20.84 2.42
N PRO A 2 -2.86 -20.09 2.63
CA PRO A 2 -2.87 -18.97 3.57
C PRO A 2 -3.87 -17.91 3.09
N ARG A 3 -4.76 -17.45 3.99
CA ARG A 3 -5.70 -16.37 3.66
C ARG A 3 -4.91 -15.09 3.35
N PRO A 4 -5.25 -14.33 2.30
CA PRO A 4 -4.60 -13.07 2.03
C PRO A 4 -4.78 -12.13 3.23
N ARG A 5 -3.73 -11.40 3.59
CA ARG A 5 -3.70 -10.44 4.71
C ARG A 5 -3.38 -9.06 4.18
N CYS A 6 -3.83 -8.03 4.87
CA CYS A 6 -3.44 -6.67 4.55
C CYS A 6 -1.90 -6.54 4.51
N LEU A 7 -1.37 -5.76 3.56
CA LEU A 7 0.06 -5.45 3.49
C LEU A 7 0.63 -4.90 4.81
N TRP A 8 -0.20 -4.20 5.58
CA TRP A 8 0.21 -3.44 6.77
C TRP A 8 -0.25 -4.01 8.10
N CYS A 9 -1.16 -4.98 8.10
CA CYS A 9 -1.61 -5.64 9.32
C CYS A 9 -2.10 -7.06 9.04
N THR A 10 -2.56 -7.74 10.08
CA THR A 10 -3.08 -9.11 10.00
C THR A 10 -4.57 -9.18 9.67
N GLU A 11 -5.26 -8.04 9.50
CA GLU A 11 -6.69 -8.00 9.18
C GLU A 11 -6.96 -8.53 7.77
N THR A 12 -8.20 -9.00 7.57
CA THR A 12 -8.71 -9.41 6.27
C THR A 12 -8.68 -8.21 5.29
N PRO A 13 -8.15 -8.40 4.07
CA PRO A 13 -8.19 -7.39 3.03
C PRO A 13 -9.62 -7.00 2.69
N TYR A 14 -9.82 -5.70 2.49
CA TYR A 14 -11.08 -5.16 1.97
C TYR A 14 -11.06 -5.15 0.44
N GLN A 15 -9.95 -4.66 -0.14
CA GLN A 15 -9.74 -4.65 -1.58
C GLN A 15 -8.26 -4.73 -1.93
N GLU A 16 -7.98 -5.06 -3.18
CA GLU A 16 -6.66 -4.87 -3.77
C GLU A 16 -6.51 -3.43 -4.28
N ALA A 17 -5.35 -2.83 -4.05
CA ALA A 17 -5.05 -1.47 -4.46
C ALA A 17 -3.76 -1.43 -5.29
N ALA A 18 -3.82 -0.77 -6.45
CA ALA A 18 -2.64 -0.44 -7.23
C ALA A 18 -1.87 0.69 -6.53
N VAL A 19 -0.61 0.42 -6.22
CA VAL A 19 0.29 1.34 -5.51
C VAL A 19 1.59 1.50 -6.28
N LEU A 20 2.12 2.72 -6.24
CA LEU A 20 3.53 2.94 -6.52
C LEU A 20 4.31 2.74 -5.23
N LYS A 21 5.29 1.84 -5.25
CA LYS A 21 6.26 1.60 -4.18
C LYS A 21 7.61 2.17 -4.61
N TRP A 22 8.27 2.95 -3.78
CA TRP A 22 9.60 3.46 -4.12
C TRP A 22 10.53 3.60 -2.93
N ARG A 23 11.83 3.52 -3.22
CA ARG A 23 12.92 3.80 -2.30
C ARG A 23 14.08 4.35 -3.11
N ASP A 24 14.53 5.55 -2.79
CA ASP A 24 15.59 6.25 -3.52
C ASP A 24 15.27 6.31 -5.03
N GLU A 25 16.09 5.68 -5.89
CA GLU A 25 15.88 5.60 -7.34
C GLU A 25 15.01 4.40 -7.77
N GLU A 26 14.81 3.42 -6.88
CA GLU A 26 14.06 2.21 -7.16
C GLU A 26 12.55 2.50 -7.07
N ARG A 27 11.84 2.33 -8.19
CA ARG A 27 10.39 2.52 -8.29
C ARG A 27 9.74 1.28 -8.87
N GLU A 28 8.81 0.73 -8.11
CA GLU A 28 8.10 -0.51 -8.42
C GLU A 28 6.59 -0.29 -8.37
N ARG A 29 5.86 -1.03 -9.19
CA ARG A 29 4.41 -0.89 -9.36
C ARG A 29 3.78 -2.20 -8.95
N LEU A 30 2.92 -2.17 -7.95
CA LEU A 30 2.36 -3.38 -7.34
C LEU A 30 0.87 -3.24 -7.11
N THR A 31 0.21 -4.38 -7.04
CA THR A 31 -1.13 -4.51 -6.49
C THR A 31 -1.00 -5.14 -5.11
N VAL A 32 -1.51 -4.46 -4.08
CA VAL A 32 -1.40 -4.93 -2.69
C VAL A 32 -2.77 -5.05 -2.03
N PRO A 33 -3.01 -6.11 -1.25
CA PRO A 33 -4.25 -6.24 -0.48
C PRO A 33 -4.24 -5.27 0.71
N LEU A 34 -5.27 -4.46 0.87
CA LEU A 34 -5.41 -3.51 1.99
C LEU A 34 -6.75 -3.69 2.71
N CYS A 35 -6.72 -3.65 4.05
CA CYS A 35 -7.94 -3.48 4.83
C CYS A 35 -8.46 -2.04 4.70
N ARG A 36 -9.74 -1.81 5.03
CA ARG A 36 -10.40 -0.49 4.89
C ARG A 36 -9.63 0.62 5.61
N LYS A 37 -9.16 0.35 6.84
CA LYS A 37 -8.40 1.31 7.67
C LYS A 37 -7.11 1.75 7.00
N HIS A 38 -6.38 0.80 6.42
CA HIS A 38 -5.10 1.05 5.77
C HIS A 38 -5.26 1.68 4.40
N LEU A 39 -6.29 1.30 3.65
CA LEU A 39 -6.65 1.98 2.40
C LEU A 39 -6.92 3.47 2.64
N ILE A 40 -7.72 3.82 3.66
CA ILE A 40 -8.03 5.23 3.99
C ILE A 40 -6.75 5.98 4.35
N ARG A 41 -5.93 5.42 5.25
CA ARG A 41 -4.64 6.03 5.63
C ARG A 41 -3.70 6.26 4.44
N LEU A 42 -3.73 5.38 3.44
CA LEU A 42 -2.93 5.56 2.23
C LEU A 42 -3.48 6.68 1.34
N LYS A 43 -4.81 6.78 1.21
CA LYS A 43 -5.47 7.86 0.48
C LYS A 43 -5.20 9.21 1.13
N ASP A 44 -5.29 9.28 2.47
CA ASP A 44 -5.04 10.49 3.25
C ASP A 44 -3.58 10.96 3.15
N ALA A 45 -2.65 10.03 2.97
CA ALA A 45 -1.23 10.35 2.74
C ALA A 45 -0.97 11.02 1.38
N GLY A 46 -1.90 10.89 0.44
CA GLY A 46 -1.88 11.61 -0.84
C GLY A 46 -0.57 11.40 -1.62
N PRO A 47 -0.01 12.47 -2.22
CA PRO A 47 1.22 12.40 -3.03
C PRO A 47 2.48 12.02 -2.25
N ALA A 48 2.55 12.38 -0.96
CA ALA A 48 3.69 12.04 -0.10
C ALA A 48 3.78 10.53 0.13
N GLY A 49 2.64 9.84 0.08
CA GLY A 49 2.57 8.42 0.37
C GLY A 49 2.89 8.09 1.82
N ARG A 50 2.95 6.79 2.11
CA ARG A 50 3.19 6.25 3.44
C ARG A 50 4.45 5.41 3.45
N VAL A 51 5.34 5.68 4.40
CA VAL A 51 6.57 4.90 4.58
C VAL A 51 6.29 3.64 5.40
N GLN A 52 6.77 2.50 4.92
CA GLN A 52 6.76 1.23 5.62
C GLN A 52 8.04 0.45 5.30
N LYS A 53 8.78 0.03 6.34
CA LYS A 53 10.03 -0.76 6.19
C LYS A 53 11.03 -0.14 5.19
N GLY A 54 11.15 1.19 5.18
CA GLY A 54 12.05 1.92 4.29
C GLY A 54 11.52 2.12 2.86
N TRP A 55 10.32 1.65 2.56
CA TRP A 55 9.66 1.85 1.27
C TRP A 55 8.51 2.83 1.41
N SER A 56 8.40 3.75 0.46
CA SER A 56 7.26 4.66 0.36
C SER A 56 6.21 4.07 -0.56
N TYR A 57 4.95 4.16 -0.17
CA TYR A 57 3.81 3.66 -0.93
C TYR A 57 2.81 4.78 -1.15
N LYS A 58 2.29 4.97 -2.37
CA LYS A 58 1.16 5.88 -2.62
C LYS A 58 0.11 5.19 -3.47
N LEU A 59 -1.14 5.63 -3.30
CA LEU A 59 -2.25 5.12 -4.10
C LEU A 59 -2.19 5.72 -5.51
N GLY A 60 -2.34 4.88 -6.53
CA GLY A 60 -2.43 5.33 -7.92
C GLY A 60 -1.09 5.61 -8.60
N TRP A 61 -1.18 6.18 -9.81
CA TRP A 61 -0.08 6.30 -10.78
C TRP A 61 0.04 7.72 -11.31
N TRP A 62 0.52 8.62 -10.46
CA TRP A 62 0.72 10.04 -10.78
C TRP A 62 1.67 10.62 -9.74
#